data_AF-A0A2A4SP08-F1
#
_entry.id   AF-A0A2A4SP08-F1
#
_cell.length_a   1.000
_cell.length_b   1.000
_cell.length_c   1.000
_cell.angle_alpha   90.00
_cell.angle_beta   90.00
_cell.angle_gamma   90.00
#
_symmetry.space_group_name_H-M   'P 1'
#
loop_
_entity.id
_entity.type
_entity.pdbx_description
1 polymer ?
#
loop_
_entity_poly.entity_id
_entity_poly.type
_entity_poly.pdbx_seq_one_letter_code
_entity_poly.pdbx_strand_id
1 'polypeptide(L)'
;MFQLSQSLKAPLLRQGMFTLLFFLLQACSQDAFQVAKETNTVGGYDHFLEQSSEDPKQEEATELREKAYFTLMKGKAEQVRSDDVYYKAGFMDSYLLEYPQGVYQKEATLFREKNWFEQVKNSHDRELYDSYLIEYPQGRYTDEVKNIQERLLFEQNFQANTPTGFQEYFNHYPQGKYLQQARDARDNIWFEEAKKRDTLRGYGQYLQEYPVGKHAANAGERVVELEFEVVKKQDTIRMYDLFLWQYPQSKFAQVARDRREELWVQRAAEVIPFSRGSERQAWEFTRKMDNIYQYDWFIRHFPNSKFRNQAHQLRVEKHQSNQKLLQ
;
A
#
# COMPACT_ATOMS: atom_id res chain seq x y z
N MET A 1 -26.25 -109.06 -37.24
CA MET A 1 -25.29 -107.99 -36.88
C MET A 1 -26.07 -106.70 -36.75
N PHE A 2 -26.43 -106.31 -35.52
CA PHE A 2 -27.00 -105.01 -35.20
C PHE A 2 -25.97 -104.33 -34.28
N GLN A 3 -25.31 -103.28 -34.76
CA GLN A 3 -24.59 -102.36 -33.89
C GLN A 3 -25.11 -100.95 -34.14
N LEU A 4 -25.63 -100.40 -33.04
CA LEU A 4 -26.22 -99.09 -32.89
C LEU A 4 -25.20 -97.99 -33.17
N SER A 5 -25.51 -97.11 -34.13
CA SER A 5 -24.90 -95.79 -34.23
C SER A 5 -25.60 -94.83 -33.25
N GLN A 6 -25.19 -94.84 -31.98
CA GLN A 6 -25.46 -93.73 -31.06
C GLN A 6 -24.21 -92.86 -30.98
N SER A 7 -24.28 -91.65 -31.52
CA SER A 7 -23.69 -90.40 -30.98
C SER A 7 -23.48 -89.45 -32.15
N LEU A 8 -24.15 -88.30 -32.16
CA LEU A 8 -23.74 -87.09 -32.89
C LEU A 8 -24.68 -85.87 -32.71
N LYS A 9 -25.78 -85.99 -31.94
CA LYS A 9 -26.70 -84.85 -31.72
C LYS A 9 -26.35 -83.91 -30.55
N ALA A 10 -25.33 -84.22 -29.73
CA ALA A 10 -25.00 -83.43 -28.54
C ALA A 10 -24.24 -82.10 -28.78
N PRO A 11 -23.31 -81.94 -29.74
CA PRO A 11 -22.51 -80.70 -29.85
C PRO A 11 -23.27 -79.52 -30.48
N LEU A 12 -24.18 -79.77 -31.43
CA LEU A 12 -24.98 -78.73 -32.10
C LEU A 12 -26.04 -78.11 -31.19
N LEU A 13 -26.68 -78.91 -30.31
CA LEU A 13 -27.60 -78.40 -29.29
C LEU A 13 -26.88 -77.56 -28.23
N ARG A 14 -25.64 -77.93 -27.87
CA ARG A 14 -24.81 -77.13 -26.96
C ARG A 14 -24.41 -75.80 -27.60
N GLN A 15 -23.88 -75.81 -28.82
CA GLN A 15 -23.51 -74.57 -29.53
C GLN A 15 -24.72 -73.65 -29.77
N GLY A 16 -25.86 -74.20 -30.20
CA GLY A 16 -27.09 -73.44 -30.42
C GLY A 16 -27.70 -72.86 -29.14
N MET A 17 -27.58 -73.57 -28.01
CA MET A 17 -28.05 -73.09 -26.71
C MET A 17 -27.11 -72.04 -26.11
N PHE A 18 -25.79 -72.16 -26.32
CA PHE A 18 -24.81 -71.13 -25.95
C PHE A 18 -25.02 -69.85 -26.77
N THR A 19 -25.27 -69.95 -28.07
CA THR A 19 -25.58 -68.76 -28.89
C THR A 19 -26.91 -68.12 -28.50
N LEU A 20 -27.96 -68.90 -28.22
CA LEU A 20 -29.24 -68.36 -27.76
C LEU A 20 -29.14 -67.69 -26.38
N LEU A 21 -28.41 -68.29 -25.43
CA LEU A 21 -28.14 -67.68 -24.13
C LEU A 21 -27.34 -66.39 -24.28
N PHE A 22 -26.35 -66.37 -25.18
CA PHE A 22 -25.55 -65.19 -25.48
C PHE A 22 -26.41 -64.04 -26.07
N PHE A 23 -27.30 -64.35 -27.00
CA PHE A 23 -28.24 -63.36 -27.54
C PHE A 23 -29.26 -62.85 -26.50
N LEU A 24 -29.77 -63.73 -25.63
CA LEU A 24 -30.69 -63.34 -24.56
C LEU A 24 -29.99 -62.49 -23.48
N LEU A 25 -28.75 -62.82 -23.14
CA LEU A 25 -27.90 -62.02 -22.25
C LEU A 25 -27.60 -60.64 -22.86
N GLN A 26 -27.27 -60.58 -24.16
CA GLN A 26 -27.04 -59.31 -24.87
C GLN A 26 -28.29 -58.43 -24.98
N ALA A 27 -29.48 -59.00 -25.17
CA ALA A 27 -30.72 -58.23 -25.19
C ALA A 27 -31.04 -57.65 -23.80
N CYS A 28 -30.88 -58.45 -22.75
CA CYS A 28 -31.15 -58.03 -21.38
C CYS A 28 -30.13 -56.98 -20.89
N SER A 29 -28.85 -57.10 -21.27
CA SER A 29 -27.82 -56.10 -20.97
C SER A 29 -28.00 -54.81 -21.75
N GLN A 30 -28.49 -54.89 -23.01
CA GLN A 30 -28.83 -53.72 -23.81
C GLN A 30 -29.97 -52.91 -23.19
N ASP A 31 -30.99 -53.57 -22.64
CA ASP A 31 -32.07 -52.94 -21.90
C ASP A 31 -31.56 -52.30 -20.59
N ALA A 32 -30.70 -53.01 -19.85
CA ALA A 32 -30.11 -52.50 -18.60
C ALA A 32 -29.23 -51.26 -18.83
N PHE A 33 -28.41 -51.26 -19.89
CA PHE A 33 -27.60 -50.09 -20.25
C PHE A 33 -28.46 -48.89 -20.67
N GLN A 34 -29.55 -49.15 -21.39
CA GLN A 34 -30.48 -48.11 -21.80
C GLN A 34 -31.16 -47.46 -20.58
N VAL A 35 -31.59 -48.27 -19.60
CA VAL A 35 -32.12 -47.77 -18.32
C VAL A 35 -31.07 -46.94 -17.56
N ALA A 36 -29.80 -47.38 -17.55
CA ALA A 36 -28.71 -46.60 -16.95
C ALA A 36 -28.52 -45.23 -17.63
N LYS A 37 -28.61 -45.18 -18.97
CA LYS A 37 -28.56 -43.91 -19.73
C LYS A 37 -29.76 -43.01 -19.50
N GLU A 38 -30.95 -43.57 -19.32
CA GLU A 38 -32.16 -42.80 -19.05
C GLU A 38 -32.15 -42.18 -17.65
N THR A 39 -31.65 -42.92 -16.66
CA THR A 39 -31.49 -42.39 -15.30
C THR A 39 -30.30 -41.43 -15.21
N ASN A 40 -29.21 -41.69 -15.95
CA ASN A 40 -27.99 -40.89 -15.99
C ASN A 40 -27.45 -40.53 -14.59
N THR A 41 -27.48 -41.51 -13.69
CA THR A 41 -26.99 -41.38 -12.31
C THR A 41 -25.88 -42.39 -12.04
N VAL A 42 -25.03 -42.09 -11.04
CA VAL A 42 -23.99 -43.01 -10.59
C VAL A 42 -24.56 -44.39 -10.24
N GLY A 43 -25.65 -44.43 -9.46
CA GLY A 43 -26.30 -45.70 -9.08
C GLY A 43 -26.91 -46.47 -10.24
N GLY A 44 -27.42 -45.77 -11.26
CA GLY A 44 -27.93 -46.41 -12.49
C GLY A 44 -26.83 -47.11 -13.27
N TYR A 45 -25.65 -46.48 -13.39
CA TYR A 45 -24.49 -47.10 -14.03
C TYR A 45 -23.83 -48.16 -13.15
N ASP A 46 -23.76 -47.98 -11.82
CA ASP A 46 -23.27 -49.00 -10.88
C ASP A 46 -24.05 -50.31 -11.03
N HIS A 47 -25.39 -50.23 -11.02
CA HIS A 47 -26.25 -51.41 -11.18
C HIS A 47 -26.01 -52.13 -12.52
N PHE A 48 -25.81 -51.40 -13.62
CA PHE A 48 -25.45 -52.01 -14.90
C PHE A 48 -24.09 -52.70 -14.85
N LEU A 49 -23.07 -52.03 -14.31
CA LEU A 49 -21.70 -52.56 -14.23
C LEU A 49 -21.61 -53.81 -13.34
N GLU A 50 -22.40 -53.86 -12.26
CA GLU A 50 -22.49 -55.04 -11.37
C GLU A 50 -23.17 -56.24 -12.05
N GLN A 51 -24.24 -56.01 -12.81
CA GLN A 51 -25.00 -57.09 -13.44
C GLN A 51 -24.41 -57.60 -14.76
N SER A 52 -23.64 -56.76 -15.45
CA SER A 52 -23.20 -56.99 -16.83
C SER A 52 -21.68 -56.87 -16.93
N SER A 53 -20.96 -57.66 -16.12
CA SER A 53 -19.50 -57.58 -15.95
C SER A 53 -18.67 -57.95 -17.19
N GLU A 54 -19.27 -58.48 -18.26
CA GLU A 54 -18.61 -58.86 -19.52
C GLU A 54 -19.23 -58.16 -20.75
N ASP A 55 -20.09 -57.15 -20.55
CA ASP A 55 -20.78 -56.49 -21.65
C ASP A 55 -19.85 -55.56 -22.47
N PRO A 56 -19.94 -55.54 -23.81
CA PRO A 56 -19.13 -54.65 -24.65
C PRO A 56 -19.27 -53.15 -24.33
N LYS A 57 -20.35 -52.72 -23.68
CA LYS A 57 -20.63 -51.33 -23.33
C LYS A 57 -20.10 -50.90 -21.96
N GLN A 58 -19.32 -51.75 -21.29
CA GLN A 58 -18.74 -51.41 -19.99
C GLN A 58 -17.86 -50.18 -20.00
N GLU A 59 -17.04 -50.02 -21.04
CA GLU A 59 -16.17 -48.84 -21.18
C GLU A 59 -17.01 -47.56 -21.28
N GLU A 60 -18.01 -47.54 -22.17
CA GLU A 60 -18.96 -46.42 -22.29
C GLU A 60 -19.72 -46.16 -20.98
N ALA A 61 -20.20 -47.21 -20.29
CA ALA A 61 -20.85 -47.09 -18.99
C ALA A 61 -19.92 -46.49 -17.92
N THR A 62 -18.65 -46.87 -17.91
CA THR A 62 -17.66 -46.37 -16.95
C THR A 62 -17.38 -44.88 -17.17
N GLU A 63 -17.22 -44.46 -18.43
CA GLU A 63 -17.06 -43.04 -18.78
C GLU A 63 -18.28 -42.20 -18.41
N LEU A 64 -19.49 -42.72 -18.70
CA LEU A 64 -20.74 -42.04 -18.37
C LEU A 64 -20.98 -41.97 -16.86
N ARG A 65 -20.60 -43.02 -16.11
CA ARG A 65 -20.62 -43.02 -14.65
C ARG A 65 -19.71 -41.95 -14.07
N GLU A 66 -18.46 -41.86 -14.56
CA GLU A 66 -17.52 -40.82 -14.12
C GLU A 66 -18.12 -39.43 -14.36
N LYS A 67 -18.67 -39.19 -15.56
CA LYS A 67 -19.33 -37.92 -15.91
C LYS A 67 -20.51 -37.61 -14.98
N ALA A 68 -21.33 -38.61 -14.68
CA ALA A 68 -22.46 -38.47 -13.76
C ALA A 68 -21.99 -38.14 -12.34
N TYR A 69 -20.91 -38.78 -11.87
CA TYR A 69 -20.32 -38.50 -10.56
C TYR A 69 -19.71 -37.10 -10.49
N PHE A 70 -18.89 -36.71 -11.47
CA PHE A 70 -18.33 -35.36 -11.56
C PHE A 70 -19.44 -34.30 -11.52
N THR A 71 -20.49 -34.50 -12.32
CA THR A 71 -21.64 -33.58 -12.40
C THR A 71 -22.40 -33.51 -11.08
N LEU A 72 -22.61 -34.64 -10.40
CA LEU A 72 -23.23 -34.70 -9.09
C LEU A 72 -22.42 -33.92 -8.05
N MET A 73 -21.10 -34.14 -7.99
CA MET A 73 -20.23 -33.50 -7.02
C MET A 73 -20.12 -31.99 -7.27
N LYS A 74 -20.02 -31.58 -8.54
CA LYS A 74 -20.02 -30.17 -8.94
C LYS A 74 -21.34 -29.50 -8.55
N GLY A 75 -22.48 -30.13 -8.85
CA GLY A 75 -23.79 -29.62 -8.48
C GLY A 75 -23.97 -29.47 -6.95
N LYS A 76 -23.49 -30.44 -6.15
CA LYS A 76 -23.50 -30.33 -4.68
C LYS A 76 -22.67 -29.15 -4.19
N ALA A 77 -21.46 -28.97 -4.75
CA ALA A 77 -20.59 -27.85 -4.41
C ALA A 77 -21.21 -26.50 -4.77
N GLU A 78 -21.96 -26.39 -5.87
CA GLU A 78 -22.64 -25.16 -6.29
C GLU A 78 -23.86 -24.83 -5.43
N GLN A 79 -24.58 -25.84 -4.93
CA GLN A 79 -25.80 -25.66 -4.13
C GLN A 79 -25.51 -25.39 -2.65
N VAL A 80 -24.38 -25.86 -2.13
CA VAL A 80 -23.99 -25.65 -0.74
C VAL A 80 -23.72 -24.17 -0.46
N ARG A 81 -24.43 -23.64 0.54
CA ARG A 81 -24.15 -22.35 1.18
C ARG A 81 -23.32 -22.60 2.43
N SER A 82 -22.00 -22.59 2.27
CA SER A 82 -21.03 -22.66 3.37
C SER A 82 -19.89 -21.70 3.05
N ASP A 83 -19.43 -20.99 4.08
CA ASP A 83 -18.23 -20.14 4.03
C ASP A 83 -16.96 -20.93 4.42
N ASP A 84 -17.11 -22.21 4.78
CA ASP A 84 -16.00 -23.13 4.99
C ASP A 84 -15.45 -23.61 3.64
N VAL A 85 -14.28 -23.09 3.30
CA VAL A 85 -13.55 -23.40 2.07
C VAL A 85 -13.25 -24.89 1.91
N TYR A 86 -12.93 -25.59 3.01
CA TYR A 86 -12.60 -27.01 2.99
C TYR A 86 -13.84 -27.87 2.79
N TYR A 87 -14.96 -27.51 3.43
CA TYR A 87 -16.21 -28.24 3.25
C TYR A 87 -16.66 -28.24 1.78
N LYS A 88 -16.58 -27.09 1.11
CA LYS A 88 -16.98 -26.95 -0.29
C LYS A 88 -15.95 -27.57 -1.25
N ALA A 89 -14.66 -27.48 -0.93
CA ALA A 89 -13.59 -28.17 -1.66
C ALA A 89 -13.73 -29.71 -1.59
N GLY A 90 -14.21 -30.22 -0.46
CA GLY A 90 -14.40 -31.64 -0.19
C GLY A 90 -15.21 -32.38 -1.27
N PHE A 91 -16.16 -31.71 -1.93
CA PHE A 91 -16.90 -32.33 -3.03
C PHE A 91 -16.03 -32.66 -4.24
N MET A 92 -15.11 -31.77 -4.61
CA MET A 92 -14.13 -32.05 -5.67
C MET A 92 -13.04 -32.99 -5.20
N ASP A 93 -12.66 -32.92 -3.92
CA ASP A 93 -11.67 -33.83 -3.34
C ASP A 93 -12.16 -35.28 -3.38
N SER A 94 -13.44 -35.53 -3.14
CA SER A 94 -14.05 -36.86 -3.32
C SER A 94 -14.00 -37.35 -4.77
N TYR A 95 -14.25 -36.47 -5.76
CA TYR A 95 -14.09 -36.84 -7.17
C TYR A 95 -12.62 -37.14 -7.51
N LEU A 96 -11.68 -36.29 -7.09
CA LEU A 96 -10.24 -36.45 -7.35
C LEU A 96 -9.66 -37.69 -6.65
N LEU A 97 -10.23 -38.09 -5.50
CA LEU A 97 -9.85 -39.30 -4.79
C LEU A 97 -10.31 -40.56 -5.53
N GLU A 98 -11.55 -40.57 -6.05
CA GLU A 98 -12.11 -41.72 -6.78
C GLU A 98 -11.56 -41.83 -8.22
N TYR A 99 -11.28 -40.69 -8.85
CA TYR A 99 -10.75 -40.60 -10.21
C TYR A 99 -9.45 -39.77 -10.30
N PRO A 100 -8.32 -40.22 -9.74
CA PRO A 100 -7.07 -39.46 -9.72
C PRO A 100 -6.50 -39.13 -11.11
N GLN A 101 -6.83 -39.95 -12.12
CA GLN A 101 -6.45 -39.77 -13.53
C GLN A 101 -7.69 -39.66 -14.44
N GLY A 102 -8.84 -39.27 -13.87
CA GLY A 102 -10.09 -39.15 -14.60
C GLY A 102 -10.07 -38.08 -15.68
N VAL A 103 -11.01 -38.18 -16.63
CA VAL A 103 -11.15 -37.25 -17.75
C VAL A 103 -11.44 -35.82 -17.26
N TYR A 104 -12.15 -35.68 -16.14
CA TYR A 104 -12.50 -34.38 -15.54
C TYR A 104 -11.54 -33.91 -14.45
N GLN A 105 -10.41 -34.58 -14.21
CA GLN A 105 -9.42 -34.22 -13.18
C GLN A 105 -9.00 -32.74 -13.25
N LYS A 106 -8.68 -32.26 -14.46
CA LYS A 106 -8.29 -30.86 -14.69
C LYS A 106 -9.45 -29.90 -14.42
N GLU A 107 -10.66 -30.24 -14.84
CA GLU A 107 -11.83 -29.40 -14.60
C GLU A 107 -12.18 -29.34 -13.11
N ALA A 108 -12.14 -30.47 -12.40
CA ALA A 108 -12.37 -30.56 -10.97
C ALA A 108 -11.35 -29.73 -10.17
N THR A 109 -10.06 -29.81 -10.54
CA THR A 109 -9.00 -29.02 -9.90
C THR A 109 -9.22 -27.52 -10.10
N LEU A 110 -9.55 -27.09 -11.32
CA LEU A 110 -9.84 -25.69 -11.63
C LEU A 110 -11.13 -25.21 -10.95
N PHE A 111 -12.16 -26.05 -10.88
CA PHE A 111 -13.40 -25.74 -10.20
C PHE A 111 -13.17 -25.57 -8.70
N ARG A 112 -12.40 -26.47 -8.08
CA ARG A 112 -12.00 -26.41 -6.67
C ARG A 112 -11.29 -25.10 -6.35
N GLU A 113 -10.25 -24.76 -7.11
CA GLU A 113 -9.48 -23.53 -6.91
C GLU A 113 -10.36 -22.29 -7.09
N LYS A 114 -11.14 -22.23 -8.18
CA LYS A 114 -12.04 -21.10 -8.44
C LYS A 114 -13.02 -20.90 -7.29
N ASN A 115 -13.58 -21.98 -6.75
CA ASN A 115 -14.53 -21.90 -5.65
C ASN A 115 -13.91 -21.32 -4.38
N TRP A 116 -12.68 -21.74 -4.06
CA TRP A 116 -11.91 -21.20 -2.94
C TRP A 116 -11.59 -19.72 -3.17
N PHE A 117 -11.13 -19.36 -4.37
CA PHE A 117 -10.85 -17.98 -4.74
C PHE A 117 -12.07 -17.05 -4.55
N GLU A 118 -13.27 -17.47 -4.98
CA GLU A 118 -14.50 -16.66 -4.79
C GLU A 118 -14.83 -16.41 -3.31
N GLN A 119 -14.48 -17.33 -2.41
CA GLN A 119 -14.65 -17.14 -0.96
C GLN A 119 -13.61 -16.17 -0.41
N VAL A 120 -12.34 -16.36 -0.78
CA VAL A 120 -11.23 -15.46 -0.37
C VAL A 120 -11.45 -14.03 -0.85
N LYS A 121 -11.94 -13.86 -2.08
CA LYS A 121 -12.21 -12.55 -2.69
C LYS A 121 -13.21 -11.70 -1.89
N ASN A 122 -14.16 -12.35 -1.23
CA ASN A 122 -15.22 -11.68 -0.47
C ASN A 122 -14.97 -11.68 1.06
N SER A 123 -13.91 -12.34 1.51
CA SER A 123 -13.54 -12.39 2.92
C SER A 123 -12.76 -11.14 3.36
N HIS A 124 -12.71 -10.90 4.66
CA HIS A 124 -11.76 -9.97 5.29
C HIS A 124 -10.79 -10.70 6.24
N ASP A 125 -10.87 -12.03 6.26
CA ASP A 125 -10.07 -12.90 7.12
C ASP A 125 -8.72 -13.20 6.47
N ARG A 126 -7.63 -12.69 7.06
CA ARG A 126 -6.25 -12.91 6.59
C ARG A 126 -5.89 -14.39 6.52
N GLU A 127 -6.38 -15.23 7.44
CA GLU A 127 -6.04 -16.64 7.48
C GLU A 127 -6.52 -17.38 6.22
N LEU A 128 -7.65 -16.96 5.64
CA LEU A 128 -8.15 -17.53 4.38
C LEU A 128 -7.25 -17.19 3.19
N TYR A 129 -6.65 -16.00 3.14
CA TYR A 129 -5.68 -15.65 2.09
C TYR A 129 -4.43 -16.51 2.21
N ASP A 130 -3.89 -16.63 3.43
CA ASP A 130 -2.67 -17.41 3.68
C ASP A 130 -2.88 -18.89 3.35
N SER A 131 -4.01 -19.47 3.76
CA SER A 131 -4.37 -20.86 3.43
C SER A 131 -4.45 -21.10 1.91
N TYR A 132 -5.07 -20.18 1.16
CA TYR A 132 -5.13 -20.25 -0.30
C TYR A 132 -3.74 -20.17 -0.93
N LEU A 133 -2.87 -19.27 -0.46
CA LEU A 133 -1.52 -19.11 -1.01
C LEU A 133 -0.59 -20.29 -0.70
N ILE A 134 -0.86 -21.02 0.39
CA ILE A 134 -0.17 -22.28 0.73
C ILE A 134 -0.64 -23.41 -0.19
N GLU A 135 -1.96 -23.55 -0.40
CA GLU A 135 -2.54 -24.63 -1.20
C GLU A 135 -2.29 -24.43 -2.71
N TYR A 136 -2.32 -23.17 -3.17
CA TYR A 136 -2.21 -22.78 -4.57
C TYR A 136 -1.05 -21.80 -4.80
N PRO A 137 0.21 -22.16 -4.52
CA PRO A 137 1.34 -21.23 -4.61
C PRO A 137 1.65 -20.77 -6.05
N GLN A 138 1.18 -21.53 -7.04
CA GLN A 138 1.24 -21.23 -8.48
C GLN A 138 -0.15 -21.34 -9.12
N GLY A 139 -1.20 -21.16 -8.31
CA GLY A 139 -2.58 -21.17 -8.77
C GLY A 139 -2.87 -20.01 -9.73
N ARG A 140 -3.95 -20.17 -10.50
CA ARG A 140 -4.42 -19.18 -11.47
C ARG A 140 -4.75 -17.83 -10.83
N TYR A 141 -5.19 -17.82 -9.57
CA TYR A 141 -5.58 -16.59 -8.88
C TYR A 141 -4.58 -16.12 -7.82
N THR A 142 -3.39 -16.74 -7.73
CA THR A 142 -2.35 -16.41 -6.73
C THR A 142 -2.03 -14.92 -6.69
N ASP A 143 -1.77 -14.31 -7.85
CA ASP A 143 -1.42 -12.89 -7.92
C ASP A 143 -2.60 -12.00 -7.55
N GLU A 144 -3.83 -12.39 -7.89
CA GLU A 144 -5.03 -11.65 -7.50
C GLU A 144 -5.24 -11.71 -5.98
N VAL A 145 -5.05 -12.88 -5.36
CA VAL A 145 -5.15 -13.07 -3.91
C VAL A 145 -4.08 -12.25 -3.18
N LYS A 146 -2.82 -12.26 -3.65
CA LYS A 146 -1.75 -11.40 -3.09
C LYS A 146 -2.10 -9.91 -3.18
N ASN A 147 -2.65 -9.48 -4.32
CA ASN A 147 -3.06 -8.09 -4.52
C ASN A 147 -4.22 -7.69 -3.59
N ILE A 148 -5.20 -8.58 -3.39
CA ILE A 148 -6.31 -8.34 -2.45
C ILE A 148 -5.78 -8.26 -1.02
N GLN A 149 -4.92 -9.20 -0.61
CA GLN A 149 -4.32 -9.22 0.73
C GLN A 149 -3.53 -7.94 1.01
N GLU A 150 -2.70 -7.49 0.06
CA GLU A 150 -1.95 -6.24 0.20
C GLU A 150 -2.90 -5.03 0.32
N ARG A 151 -3.91 -4.95 -0.55
CA ARG A 151 -4.90 -3.86 -0.51
C ARG A 151 -5.60 -3.79 0.84
N LEU A 152 -6.06 -4.93 1.37
CA LEU A 152 -6.73 -4.97 2.67
C LEU A 152 -5.80 -4.54 3.80
N LEU A 153 -4.54 -5.00 3.80
CA LEU A 153 -3.57 -4.55 4.80
C LEU A 153 -3.32 -3.04 4.70
N PHE A 154 -3.18 -2.52 3.48
CA PHE A 154 -3.02 -1.08 3.25
C PHE A 154 -4.24 -0.30 3.74
N GLU A 155 -5.46 -0.70 3.38
CA GLU A 155 -6.71 -0.04 3.79
C GLU A 155 -6.88 -0.04 5.32
N GLN A 156 -6.59 -1.16 5.99
CA GLN A 156 -6.62 -1.26 7.45
C GLN A 156 -5.64 -0.28 8.11
N ASN A 157 -4.39 -0.24 7.62
CA ASN A 157 -3.36 0.63 8.18
C ASN A 157 -3.60 2.12 7.85
N PHE A 158 -4.14 2.40 6.68
CA PHE A 158 -4.52 3.74 6.26
C PHE A 158 -5.69 4.28 7.11
N GLN A 159 -6.68 3.43 7.42
CA GLN A 159 -7.77 3.80 8.34
C GLN A 159 -7.28 4.02 9.77
N ALA A 160 -6.37 3.17 10.27
CA ALA A 160 -5.77 3.37 11.59
C ALA A 160 -5.00 4.69 11.67
N ASN A 161 -4.39 5.13 10.55
CA ASN A 161 -3.66 6.37 10.41
C ASN A 161 -2.62 6.58 11.54
N THR A 162 -1.86 5.51 11.84
CA THR A 162 -0.83 5.51 12.88
C THR A 162 0.56 5.20 12.30
N PRO A 163 1.65 5.75 12.88
CA PRO A 163 3.01 5.39 12.46
C PRO A 163 3.29 3.89 12.54
N THR A 164 2.76 3.20 13.55
CA THR A 164 2.90 1.76 13.74
C THR A 164 2.24 0.96 12.63
N GLY A 165 1.03 1.35 12.20
CA GLY A 165 0.33 0.66 11.11
C GLY A 165 1.08 0.78 9.78
N PHE A 166 1.58 1.97 9.45
CA PHE A 166 2.40 2.13 8.24
C PHE A 166 3.72 1.34 8.32
N GLN A 167 4.31 1.20 9.50
CA GLN A 167 5.50 0.37 9.67
C GLN A 167 5.20 -1.12 9.46
N GLU A 168 4.06 -1.62 9.93
CA GLU A 168 3.60 -2.99 9.64
C GLU A 168 3.46 -3.21 8.12
N TYR A 169 2.84 -2.27 7.41
CA TYR A 169 2.72 -2.34 5.95
C TYR A 169 4.08 -2.37 5.25
N PHE A 170 5.03 -1.52 5.65
CA PHE A 170 6.39 -1.50 5.07
C PHE A 170 7.16 -2.80 5.29
N ASN A 171 6.94 -3.47 6.43
CA ASN A 171 7.59 -4.74 6.73
C ASN A 171 7.05 -5.89 5.88
N HIS A 172 5.73 -5.92 5.65
CA HIS A 172 5.09 -6.98 4.86
C HIS A 172 5.26 -6.78 3.35
N TYR A 173 5.24 -5.52 2.88
CA TYR A 173 5.27 -5.18 1.47
C TYR A 173 6.38 -4.17 1.13
N PRO A 174 7.66 -4.56 1.23
CA PRO A 174 8.80 -3.66 0.96
C PRO A 174 8.91 -3.20 -0.50
N GLN A 175 8.18 -3.84 -1.42
CA GLN A 175 8.01 -3.44 -2.83
C GLN A 175 6.52 -3.35 -3.21
N GLY A 176 5.64 -3.10 -2.21
CA GLY A 176 4.20 -3.04 -2.39
C GLY A 176 3.74 -1.93 -3.34
N LYS A 177 2.59 -2.16 -3.96
CA LYS A 177 1.90 -1.22 -4.84
C LYS A 177 1.54 0.09 -4.14
N TYR A 178 1.26 0.06 -2.83
CA TYR A 178 0.81 1.23 -2.07
C TYR A 178 1.92 1.92 -1.25
N LEU A 179 3.19 1.55 -1.44
CA LEU A 179 4.33 2.10 -0.72
C LEU A 179 4.39 3.63 -0.70
N GLN A 180 4.24 4.27 -1.87
CA GLN A 180 4.33 5.72 -1.94
C GLN A 180 3.16 6.38 -1.19
N GLN A 181 1.95 5.82 -1.31
CA GLN A 181 0.77 6.33 -0.61
C GLN A 181 0.91 6.18 0.90
N ALA A 182 1.44 5.05 1.38
CA ALA A 182 1.73 4.83 2.79
C ALA A 182 2.82 5.79 3.32
N ARG A 183 3.86 6.07 2.53
CA ARG A 183 4.90 7.06 2.88
C ARG A 183 4.32 8.47 2.99
N ASP A 184 3.53 8.88 2.01
CA ASP A 184 2.89 10.20 1.98
C ASP A 184 1.90 10.36 3.14
N ALA A 185 1.13 9.32 3.47
CA ALA A 185 0.22 9.34 4.60
C ALA A 185 0.97 9.47 5.94
N ARG A 186 2.08 8.73 6.11
CA ARG A 186 2.93 8.85 7.31
C ARG A 186 3.54 10.24 7.42
N ASP A 187 4.08 10.79 6.33
CA ASP A 187 4.59 12.18 6.28
C ASP A 187 3.51 13.18 6.73
N ASN A 188 2.29 13.07 6.19
CA ASN A 188 1.17 13.95 6.59
C ASN A 188 0.89 13.90 8.10
N ILE A 189 0.91 12.71 8.73
CA ILE A 189 0.69 12.57 10.18
C ILE A 189 1.74 13.37 10.95
N TRP A 190 3.02 13.15 10.65
CA TRP A 190 4.12 13.82 11.35
C TRP A 190 4.08 15.33 11.16
N PHE A 191 3.73 15.79 9.96
CA PHE A 191 3.58 17.21 9.70
C PHE A 191 2.39 17.83 10.46
N GLU A 192 1.23 17.17 10.48
CA GLU A 192 0.07 17.65 11.23
C GLU A 192 0.33 17.63 12.74
N GLU A 193 1.10 16.67 13.26
CA GLU A 193 1.57 16.71 14.66
C GLU A 193 2.49 17.90 14.93
N ALA A 194 3.47 18.17 14.05
CA ALA A 194 4.36 19.31 14.18
C ALA A 194 3.57 20.63 14.14
N LYS A 195 2.59 20.73 13.25
CA LYS A 195 1.69 21.87 13.10
C LYS A 195 0.76 22.05 14.29
N LYS A 196 0.27 20.97 14.89
CA LYS A 196 -0.51 21.03 16.13
C LYS A 196 0.31 21.53 17.31
N ARG A 197 1.60 21.16 17.38
CA ARG A 197 2.52 21.65 18.42
C ARG A 197 2.93 23.11 18.16
N ASP A 198 3.10 23.50 16.90
CA ASP A 198 3.52 24.83 16.44
C ASP A 198 4.74 25.38 17.20
N THR A 199 5.80 24.57 17.30
CA THR A 199 7.05 24.95 17.96
C THR A 199 8.26 24.65 17.09
N LEU A 200 9.37 25.38 17.29
CA LEU A 200 10.65 25.11 16.65
C LEU A 200 11.08 23.64 16.83
N ARG A 201 10.91 23.10 18.03
CA ARG A 201 11.22 21.69 18.32
C ARG A 201 10.33 20.73 17.52
N GLY A 202 9.03 20.99 17.43
CA GLY A 202 8.09 20.15 16.69
C GLY A 202 8.42 20.09 15.20
N TYR A 203 8.62 21.24 14.56
CA TYR A 203 9.02 21.29 13.15
C TYR A 203 10.44 20.78 12.91
N GLY A 204 11.38 21.02 13.83
CA GLY A 204 12.74 20.46 13.75
C GLY A 204 12.76 18.93 13.78
N GLN A 205 11.93 18.32 14.64
CA GLN A 205 11.76 16.85 14.66
C GLN A 205 11.18 16.33 13.35
N TYR A 206 10.15 17.00 12.80
CA TYR A 206 9.59 16.64 11.50
C TYR A 206 10.63 16.72 10.38
N LEU A 207 11.38 17.82 10.29
CA LEU A 207 12.40 18.04 9.26
C LEU A 207 13.59 17.07 9.38
N GLN A 208 13.89 16.59 10.58
CA GLN A 208 14.91 15.57 10.80
C GLN A 208 14.48 14.22 10.22
N GLU A 209 13.21 13.83 10.44
CA GLU A 209 12.67 12.56 9.95
C GLU A 209 12.30 12.62 8.45
N TYR A 210 11.90 13.80 7.96
CA TYR A 210 11.42 14.03 6.60
C TYR A 210 12.15 15.19 5.90
N PRO A 211 13.48 15.10 5.70
CA PRO A 211 14.28 16.20 5.14
C PRO A 211 13.91 16.55 3.69
N VAL A 212 13.38 15.57 2.94
CA VAL A 212 12.87 15.73 1.55
C VAL A 212 11.39 15.36 1.46
N GLY A 213 10.67 15.43 2.59
CA GLY A 213 9.25 15.14 2.66
C GLY A 213 8.39 16.15 1.92
N LYS A 214 7.14 15.78 1.68
CA LYS A 214 6.14 16.60 0.98
C LYS A 214 5.93 17.96 1.65
N HIS A 215 6.05 18.04 2.97
CA HIS A 215 5.87 19.29 3.72
C HIS A 215 7.18 19.88 4.26
N ALA A 216 8.34 19.40 3.81
CA ALA A 216 9.64 19.90 4.27
C ALA A 216 9.79 21.41 4.01
N ALA A 217 9.40 21.89 2.83
CA ALA A 217 9.42 23.32 2.53
C ALA A 217 8.50 24.13 3.46
N ASN A 218 7.25 23.68 3.65
CA ASN A 218 6.28 24.35 4.52
C ASN A 218 6.73 24.39 5.98
N ALA A 219 7.28 23.29 6.49
CA ALA A 219 7.85 23.22 7.83
C ALA A 219 9.06 24.16 7.98
N GLY A 220 9.94 24.20 6.98
CA GLY A 220 11.10 25.10 6.96
C GLY A 220 10.68 26.57 6.98
N GLU A 221 9.69 26.95 6.18
CA GLU A 221 9.14 28.31 6.21
C GLU A 221 8.57 28.66 7.59
N ARG A 222 7.81 27.74 8.21
CA ARG A 222 7.24 27.97 9.53
C ARG A 222 8.30 28.07 10.63
N VAL A 223 9.41 27.33 10.52
CA VAL A 223 10.57 27.49 11.41
C VAL A 223 11.10 28.92 11.33
N VAL A 224 11.34 29.45 10.12
CA VAL A 224 11.82 30.83 9.93
C VAL A 224 10.86 31.85 10.54
N GLU A 225 9.55 31.65 10.40
CA GLU A 225 8.54 32.51 11.03
C GLU A 225 8.62 32.47 12.56
N LEU A 226 8.65 31.28 13.16
CA LEU A 226 8.73 31.12 14.61
C LEU A 226 10.02 31.69 15.19
N GLU A 227 11.16 31.52 14.50
CA GLU A 227 12.42 32.14 14.91
C GLU A 227 12.35 33.67 14.84
N PHE A 228 11.71 34.22 13.82
CA PHE A 228 11.52 35.66 13.72
C PHE A 228 10.61 36.20 14.84
N GLU A 229 9.57 35.47 15.25
CA GLU A 229 8.77 35.83 16.43
C GLU A 229 9.60 35.87 17.72
N VAL A 230 10.51 34.91 17.90
CA VAL A 230 11.45 34.92 19.04
C VAL A 230 12.36 36.13 18.99
N VAL A 231 12.89 36.46 17.81
CA VAL A 231 13.76 37.62 17.60
C VAL A 231 13.01 38.92 17.91
N LYS A 232 11.77 39.08 17.43
CA LYS A 232 10.92 40.23 17.76
C LYS A 232 10.60 40.34 19.25
N LYS A 233 10.38 39.21 19.93
CA LYS A 233 10.08 39.22 21.36
C LYS A 233 11.30 39.61 22.21
N GLN A 234 12.50 39.20 21.80
CA GLN A 234 13.73 39.58 22.48
C GLN A 234 14.16 41.01 22.14
N ASP A 235 13.88 41.45 20.91
CA ASP A 235 14.10 42.82 20.41
C ASP A 235 15.51 43.36 20.71
N THR A 236 16.53 42.54 20.49
CA THR A 236 17.92 42.95 20.67
C THR A 236 18.67 42.93 19.34
N ILE A 237 19.60 43.88 19.19
CA ILE A 237 20.52 43.95 18.06
C ILE A 237 21.14 42.59 17.75
N ARG A 238 21.66 41.89 18.78
CA ARG A 238 22.32 40.58 18.65
C ARG A 238 21.38 39.55 18.03
N MET A 239 20.12 39.50 18.44
CA MET A 239 19.16 38.53 17.91
C MET A 239 18.81 38.80 16.46
N TYR A 240 18.65 40.07 16.08
CA TYR A 240 18.45 40.44 14.68
C TYR A 240 19.68 40.13 13.83
N ASP A 241 20.90 40.35 14.34
CA ASP A 241 22.14 39.99 13.64
C ASP A 241 22.25 38.48 13.40
N LEU A 242 21.97 37.66 14.42
CA LEU A 242 21.94 36.20 14.28
C LEU A 242 20.89 35.73 13.27
N PHE A 243 19.69 36.31 13.33
CA PHE A 243 18.62 35.99 12.38
C PHE A 243 19.00 36.35 10.93
N LEU A 244 19.58 37.52 10.71
CA LEU A 244 20.02 37.97 9.38
C LEU A 244 21.20 37.17 8.84
N TRP A 245 22.05 36.66 9.72
CA TRP A 245 23.13 35.74 9.35
C TRP A 245 22.59 34.38 8.93
N GLN A 246 21.63 33.83 9.69
CA GLN A 246 21.04 32.52 9.42
C GLN A 246 20.09 32.54 8.21
N TYR A 247 19.32 33.63 8.03
CA TYR A 247 18.28 33.76 7.00
C TYR A 247 18.37 35.07 6.21
N PRO A 248 19.49 35.30 5.50
CA PRO A 248 19.74 36.57 4.81
C PRO A 248 18.72 36.89 3.70
N GLN A 249 18.07 35.86 3.15
CA GLN A 249 17.08 35.94 2.07
C GLN A 249 15.64 35.68 2.54
N SER A 250 15.38 35.60 3.85
CA SER A 250 14.01 35.43 4.33
C SER A 250 13.13 36.63 3.96
N LYS A 251 11.81 36.40 3.85
CA LYS A 251 10.82 37.47 3.72
C LYS A 251 10.86 38.50 4.86
N PHE A 252 11.47 38.14 5.99
CA PHE A 252 11.63 39.02 7.15
C PHE A 252 12.96 39.76 7.18
N ALA A 253 13.89 39.48 6.26
CA ALA A 253 15.24 40.04 6.31
C ALA A 253 15.24 41.57 6.28
N GLN A 254 14.40 42.21 5.47
CA GLN A 254 14.35 43.67 5.45
C GLN A 254 13.78 44.24 6.76
N VAL A 255 12.68 43.68 7.25
CA VAL A 255 12.07 44.09 8.53
C VAL A 255 13.05 43.92 9.70
N ALA A 256 13.82 42.83 9.71
CA ALA A 256 14.87 42.59 10.69
C ALA A 256 16.02 43.62 10.60
N ARG A 257 16.45 43.99 9.38
CA ARG A 257 17.49 45.02 9.18
C ARG A 257 17.02 46.38 9.69
N ASP A 258 15.80 46.77 9.35
CA ASP A 258 15.22 48.06 9.72
C ASP A 258 15.08 48.15 11.25
N ARG A 259 14.50 47.13 11.90
CA ARG A 259 14.34 47.13 13.36
C ARG A 259 15.67 47.13 14.10
N ARG A 260 16.65 46.36 13.62
CA ARG A 260 18.01 46.39 14.16
C ARG A 260 18.64 47.79 14.06
N GLU A 261 18.46 48.48 12.93
CA GLU A 261 18.94 49.85 12.72
C GLU A 261 18.31 50.83 13.70
N GLU A 262 17.00 50.74 13.93
CA GLU A 262 16.30 51.53 14.94
C GLU A 262 16.87 51.33 16.34
N LEU A 263 17.10 50.07 16.75
CA LEU A 263 17.67 49.74 18.07
C LEU A 263 19.09 50.29 18.24
N TRP A 264 19.90 50.25 17.18
CA TRP A 264 21.22 50.86 17.20
C TRP A 264 21.15 52.39 17.38
N VAL A 265 20.22 53.07 16.71
CA VAL A 265 20.02 54.51 16.86
C VAL A 265 19.51 54.86 18.26
N GLN A 266 18.60 54.07 18.83
CA GLN A 266 18.13 54.24 20.20
C GLN A 266 19.27 54.08 21.21
N ARG A 267 20.04 52.99 21.11
CA ARG A 267 21.20 52.75 21.97
C ARG A 267 22.27 53.83 21.82
N ALA A 268 22.49 54.34 20.61
CA ALA A 268 23.37 55.47 20.38
C ALA A 268 22.88 56.71 21.14
N ALA A 269 21.58 57.04 21.06
CA ALA A 269 20.99 58.15 21.78
C ALA A 269 21.10 58.02 23.31
N GLU A 270 21.03 56.81 23.87
CA GLU A 270 21.21 56.56 25.31
C GLU A 270 22.66 56.75 25.79
N VAL A 271 23.63 56.28 25.00
CA VAL A 271 25.07 56.37 25.32
C VAL A 271 25.60 57.80 25.13
N ILE A 272 24.88 58.64 24.40
CA ILE A 272 25.26 59.99 24.00
C ILE A 272 24.46 61.00 24.85
N PRO A 273 24.97 61.49 25.99
CA PRO A 273 24.29 62.48 26.82
C PRO A 273 24.40 63.90 26.23
N PHE A 274 24.21 64.06 24.92
CA PHE A 274 24.39 65.34 24.22
C PHE A 274 23.12 66.18 24.16
N SER A 275 22.19 65.98 25.10
CA SER A 275 21.14 66.98 25.37
C SER A 275 21.72 68.35 25.80
N ARG A 276 23.06 68.46 26.03
CA ARG A 276 23.76 69.71 26.36
C ARG A 276 25.09 69.97 25.62
N GLY A 277 25.50 69.16 24.64
CA GLY A 277 26.80 69.34 23.96
C GLY A 277 26.69 69.94 22.55
N SER A 278 27.79 70.53 22.06
CA SER A 278 27.81 71.21 20.76
C SER A 278 27.75 70.24 19.57
N GLU A 279 27.16 70.67 18.45
CA GLU A 279 27.12 69.96 17.16
C GLU A 279 28.48 69.35 16.76
N ARG A 280 29.57 70.06 17.07
CA ARG A 280 30.95 69.61 16.79
C ARG A 280 31.32 68.35 17.57
N GLN A 281 30.97 68.27 18.84
CA GLN A 281 31.30 67.10 19.67
C GLN A 281 30.47 65.88 19.26
N ALA A 282 29.20 66.09 18.91
CA ALA A 282 28.36 65.04 18.34
C ALA A 282 28.95 64.51 17.02
N TRP A 283 29.48 65.40 16.17
CA TRP A 283 30.14 65.03 14.94
C TRP A 283 31.46 64.27 15.15
N GLU A 284 32.31 64.74 16.05
CA GLU A 284 33.58 64.08 16.40
C GLU A 284 33.33 62.67 16.96
N PHE A 285 32.32 62.51 17.82
CA PHE A 285 31.91 61.20 18.31
C PHE A 285 31.40 60.28 17.20
N THR A 286 30.53 60.79 16.33
CA THR A 286 30.00 60.06 15.17
C THR A 286 31.12 59.53 14.28
N ARG A 287 32.11 60.39 13.99
CA ARG A 287 33.31 60.05 13.23
C ARG A 287 34.21 59.05 13.95
N LYS A 288 34.33 59.15 15.27
CA LYS A 288 35.13 58.21 16.07
C LYS A 288 34.53 56.80 16.06
N MET A 289 33.20 56.70 16.11
CA MET A 289 32.51 55.41 16.10
C MET A 289 32.41 54.79 14.71
N ASP A 290 32.49 55.60 13.65
CA ASP A 290 32.58 55.22 12.24
C ASP A 290 31.70 54.04 11.82
N ASN A 291 30.41 54.14 12.09
CA ASN A 291 29.44 53.14 11.66
C ASN A 291 28.15 53.81 11.18
N ILE A 292 27.44 53.09 10.30
CA ILE A 292 26.21 53.55 9.62
C ILE A 292 25.23 54.17 10.63
N TYR A 293 25.04 53.50 11.77
CA TYR A 293 24.07 53.89 12.78
C TYR A 293 24.38 55.23 13.45
N GLN A 294 25.65 55.51 13.71
CA GLN A 294 26.08 56.77 14.31
C GLN A 294 25.95 57.92 13.32
N TYR A 295 26.25 57.66 12.03
CA TYR A 295 25.99 58.62 10.97
C TYR A 295 24.49 58.91 10.81
N ASP A 296 23.62 57.90 10.85
CA ASP A 296 22.17 58.06 10.82
C ASP A 296 21.62 58.84 12.00
N TRP A 297 22.10 58.54 13.21
CA TRP A 297 21.76 59.30 14.41
C TRP A 297 22.12 60.78 14.26
N PHE A 298 23.32 61.10 13.77
CA PHE A 298 23.78 62.48 13.57
C PHE A 298 22.93 63.24 12.54
N ILE A 299 22.64 62.61 11.39
CA ILE A 299 21.81 63.20 10.33
C ILE A 299 20.41 63.53 10.84
N ARG A 300 19.83 62.67 11.68
CA ARG A 300 18.47 62.84 12.23
C ARG A 300 18.40 63.93 13.30
N HIS A 301 19.39 64.01 14.19
CA HIS A 301 19.36 64.94 15.32
C HIS A 301 19.95 66.32 14.99
N PHE A 302 20.77 66.44 13.94
CA PHE A 302 21.34 67.71 13.49
C PHE A 302 21.02 67.98 12.01
N PRO A 303 19.73 68.16 11.65
CA PRO A 303 19.30 68.27 10.24
C PRO A 303 19.85 69.52 9.52
N ASN A 304 20.23 70.56 10.27
CA ASN A 304 20.82 71.79 9.73
C ASN A 304 22.33 71.89 9.96
N SER A 305 22.98 70.79 10.39
CA SER A 305 24.42 70.76 10.60
C SER A 305 25.19 70.97 9.31
N LYS A 306 26.30 71.72 9.38
CA LYS A 306 27.26 71.82 8.26
C LYS A 306 27.92 70.48 7.94
N PHE A 307 27.93 69.54 8.88
CA PHE A 307 28.49 68.20 8.72
C PHE A 307 27.48 67.18 8.17
N ARG A 308 26.20 67.54 8.00
CA ARG A 308 25.15 66.61 7.58
C ARG A 308 25.45 65.92 6.25
N ASN A 309 25.88 66.67 5.24
CA ASN A 309 26.17 66.10 3.92
C ASN A 309 27.35 65.12 3.99
N GLN A 310 28.37 65.44 4.80
CA GLN A 310 29.50 64.55 5.05
C GLN A 310 29.07 63.29 5.80
N ALA A 311 28.18 63.42 6.80
CA ALA A 311 27.60 62.28 7.50
C ALA A 311 26.84 61.36 6.55
N HIS A 312 26.01 61.92 5.66
CA HIS A 312 25.27 61.15 4.66
C HIS A 312 26.19 60.41 3.69
N GLN A 313 27.26 61.07 3.21
CA GLN A 313 28.24 60.43 2.35
C GLN A 313 28.92 59.24 3.03
N LEU A 314 29.45 59.44 4.25
CA LEU A 314 30.14 58.39 5.00
C LEU A 314 29.22 57.23 5.37
N ARG A 315 27.94 57.51 5.65
CA ARG A 315 26.91 56.49 5.82
C ARG A 315 26.78 55.61 4.58
N VAL A 316 26.66 56.21 3.39
CA VAL A 316 26.52 55.48 2.11
C VAL A 316 27.78 54.64 1.82
N GLU A 317 28.97 55.21 2.00
CA GLU A 317 30.23 54.50 1.81
C GLU A 317 30.34 53.28 2.75
N LYS A 318 29.95 53.45 4.02
CA LYS A 318 29.96 52.37 5.00
C LYS A 318 28.90 51.30 4.67
N HIS A 319 27.73 51.69 4.18
CA HIS A 319 26.70 50.77 3.72
C HIS A 319 27.16 49.91 2.54
N GLN A 320 27.76 50.53 1.52
CA GLN A 320 28.31 49.81 0.36
C GLN A 320 29.46 48.88 0.75
N SER A 321 30.32 49.30 1.68
CA SER A 321 31.42 48.47 2.19
C SER A 321 30.89 47.25 2.93
N ASN A 322 29.86 47.41 3.76
CA ASN A 322 29.24 46.30 4.49
C ASN A 322 28.52 45.32 3.56
N GLN A 323 27.94 45.78 2.44
CA GLN A 323 27.33 44.90 1.44
C GLN A 323 28.37 44.04 0.69
N LYS A 324 29.55 44.61 0.37
CA LYS A 324 30.63 43.87 -0.30
C LYS A 324 31.28 42.78 0.54
N LEU A 325 31.23 42.91 1.87
CA LEU A 325 31.78 41.91 2.81
C LEU A 325 30.85 40.70 3.02
N LEU A 326 29.60 40.79 2.54
CA LEU A 326 28.57 39.76 2.66
C LEU A 326 28.38 38.97 1.35
N GLN A 327 29.13 39.31 0.30
CA GLN A 327 29.26 38.60 -0.97
C GLN A 327 30.59 37.84 -0.97
#